data_AF-A0A5N7A5C1-F1
#
_entry.id   AF-A0A5N7A5C1-F1
#
_cell.length_a   1.000
_cell.length_b   1.000
_cell.length_c   1.000
_cell.angle_alpha   90.00
_cell.angle_beta   90.00
_cell.angle_gamma   90.00
#
_symmetry.space_group_name_H-M   'P 1'
#
loop_
_entity.id
_entity.type
_entity.pdbx_description
1 polymer ?
#
loop_
_entity_poly.entity_id
_entity_poly.type
_entity_poly.pdbx_seq_one_letter_code
_entity_poly.pdbx_strand_id
1 'polypeptide(L)'
;MNSCQTMGDYSDKEMSSARELSKKIISSSTRQHLRRAFSIDMANSLQRLKEKWETGHWPLARVQGKAQSGRNCYLVQLPTELLLKITSYLPVIPRACLALTCTRLFLADVAVLNSELLRFTPDFAPLFKHYRNQYNFATPRWQLIRLLENRRWLACSRCLKLHMVACFPQREQKKQPEHRICNLGNLAGVVDLCPCIKLTFHGKMDLFDLLRARQQSLTALATQCGINTQERFCWHSCVMKYGSSEIKIRILPELDETDMLKVRVEYKFTIEAGQLGKEECMIPRLGCAHRAVDMWLASVCNTYDELGYTPPHISTCSICNTSLICYRKGPLRIDEGSGHAIYDLYTERCLGSGNASVPDHQWAAQRSHPAGVRRTVGDCDEHCPWSPNKYHFLP
;
A
#
# COMPACT_ATOMS: atom_id res chain seq x y z
N MET A 1 52.39 23.32 -28.87
CA MET A 1 52.22 23.35 -30.35
C MET A 1 50.74 23.50 -30.63
N ASN A 2 50.38 24.72 -31.04
CA ASN A 2 49.05 25.26 -31.32
C ASN A 2 48.38 24.54 -32.51
N SER A 3 47.06 24.28 -32.47
CA SER A 3 45.99 25.11 -33.10
C SER A 3 46.14 25.16 -34.63
N CYS A 4 45.27 24.57 -35.46
CA CYS A 4 43.87 24.94 -35.79
C CYS A 4 43.79 25.26 -37.29
N GLN A 5 42.73 24.75 -37.95
CA GLN A 5 41.85 25.47 -38.89
C GLN A 5 42.51 25.95 -40.21
N THR A 6 41.90 26.01 -41.40
CA THR A 6 40.52 26.23 -41.90
C THR A 6 40.69 26.33 -43.43
N MET A 7 39.78 25.89 -44.31
CA MET A 7 38.72 26.67 -45.01
C MET A 7 38.71 26.19 -46.48
N GLY A 8 37.53 26.16 -47.11
CA GLY A 8 37.36 25.72 -48.50
C GLY A 8 35.89 25.72 -48.96
N ASP A 9 35.28 26.89 -48.87
CA ASP A 9 34.21 27.55 -49.66
C ASP A 9 33.44 26.89 -50.84
N TYR A 10 32.15 27.31 -50.89
CA TYR A 10 31.27 27.73 -52.02
C TYR A 10 30.28 26.77 -52.76
N SER A 11 28.97 27.05 -52.54
CA SER A 11 27.80 27.29 -53.46
C SER A 11 27.55 26.41 -54.71
N ASP A 12 26.34 26.17 -55.25
CA ASP A 12 24.92 26.52 -55.00
C ASP A 12 24.04 25.71 -56.01
N LYS A 13 22.73 25.54 -55.71
CA LYS A 13 21.58 25.14 -56.60
C LYS A 13 21.59 23.71 -57.20
N GLU A 14 20.48 22.97 -57.35
CA GLU A 14 19.06 23.28 -57.50
C GLU A 14 18.18 22.03 -57.21
N MET A 15 16.87 22.26 -56.97
CA MET A 15 15.82 21.32 -56.58
C MET A 15 15.57 20.13 -57.53
N SER A 16 15.27 18.94 -56.99
CA SER A 16 13.94 18.29 -57.12
C SER A 16 13.91 16.83 -56.62
N SER A 17 12.72 16.43 -56.15
CA SER A 17 12.18 15.05 -56.18
C SER A 17 12.60 14.04 -55.10
N ALA A 18 11.84 14.08 -54.00
CA ALA A 18 10.98 12.98 -53.52
C ALA A 18 11.57 11.58 -53.21
N ARG A 19 11.34 11.21 -51.93
CA ARG A 19 11.07 9.85 -51.39
C ARG A 19 12.24 8.86 -51.33
N GLU A 20 12.83 8.74 -50.15
CA GLU A 20 12.81 7.47 -49.43
C GLU A 20 13.03 7.68 -47.92
N LEU A 21 12.00 7.31 -47.14
CA LEU A 21 11.98 7.50 -45.69
C LEU A 21 12.93 6.50 -45.02
N SER A 22 13.89 7.07 -44.30
CA SER A 22 14.75 6.42 -43.32
C SER A 22 13.99 5.43 -42.42
N LYS A 23 14.57 4.23 -42.28
CA LYS A 23 14.30 3.24 -41.24
C LYS A 23 14.41 3.90 -39.85
N LYS A 24 13.30 4.34 -39.28
CA LYS A 24 13.22 4.64 -37.84
C LYS A 24 12.92 3.36 -37.06
N ILE A 25 14.00 2.75 -36.61
CA ILE A 25 14.06 1.97 -35.37
C ILE A 25 13.70 2.92 -34.21
N ILE A 26 13.21 2.36 -33.09
CA ILE A 26 12.90 2.96 -31.76
C ILE A 26 11.35 3.12 -31.59
N SER A 27 10.72 2.67 -30.50
CA SER A 27 11.22 2.63 -29.13
C SER A 27 10.61 1.59 -28.19
N SER A 28 11.46 1.21 -27.24
CA SER A 28 11.28 0.51 -25.97
C SER A 28 10.29 1.13 -24.96
N SER A 29 9.52 2.14 -25.35
CA SER A 29 8.65 2.94 -24.46
C SER A 29 7.46 2.16 -23.89
N THR A 30 6.81 1.31 -24.68
CA THR A 30 5.54 0.68 -24.29
C THR A 30 5.69 -0.42 -23.23
N ARG A 31 6.90 -0.98 -23.06
CA ARG A 31 7.18 -1.99 -22.03
C ARG A 31 7.49 -1.38 -20.66
N GLN A 32 7.74 -0.08 -20.58
CA GLN A 32 8.07 0.60 -19.33
C GLN A 32 6.83 0.96 -18.49
N HIS A 33 5.65 1.08 -19.12
CA HIS A 33 4.42 1.43 -18.40
C HIS A 33 3.77 0.27 -17.64
N LEU A 34 3.91 -0.98 -18.12
CA LEU A 34 3.51 -2.16 -17.36
C LEU A 34 4.50 -2.51 -16.21
N ARG A 35 5.75 -1.99 -16.27
CA ARG A 35 6.81 -2.26 -15.28
C ARG A 35 6.63 -1.52 -13.94
N ARG A 36 5.83 -0.45 -13.90
CA ARG A 36 5.53 0.28 -12.65
C ARG A 36 4.31 -0.29 -11.90
N ALA A 37 3.46 -1.07 -12.57
CA ALA A 37 2.18 -1.55 -12.02
C ALA A 37 2.31 -2.62 -10.93
N PHE A 38 3.47 -3.29 -10.79
CA PHE A 38 3.67 -4.35 -9.78
C PHE A 38 4.36 -3.88 -8.50
N SER A 39 4.69 -2.58 -8.36
CA SER A 39 5.32 -2.03 -7.14
C SER A 39 4.41 -1.14 -6.30
N ILE A 40 3.25 -0.71 -6.81
CA ILE A 40 2.38 0.28 -6.17
C ILE A 40 0.97 -0.30 -6.07
N ASP A 41 0.26 0.07 -5.00
CA ASP A 41 -1.11 -0.31 -4.69
C ASP A 41 -1.96 -0.61 -5.94
N MET A 42 -2.51 -1.84 -6.00
CA MET A 42 -2.99 -2.45 -7.24
C MET A 42 -4.17 -1.65 -7.83
N ALA A 43 -5.01 -1.06 -6.97
CA ALA A 43 -6.15 -0.25 -7.37
C ALA A 43 -5.74 1.04 -8.12
N ASN A 44 -4.79 1.81 -7.58
CA ASN A 44 -4.32 3.06 -8.18
C ASN A 44 -3.49 2.86 -9.45
N SER A 45 -2.91 1.68 -9.64
CA SER A 45 -2.18 1.30 -10.86
C SER A 45 -3.14 0.83 -11.96
N LEU A 46 -4.21 0.11 -11.61
CA LEU A 46 -5.24 -0.33 -12.54
C LEU A 46 -6.09 0.85 -13.05
N GLN A 47 -6.39 1.82 -12.19
CA GLN A 47 -7.09 3.05 -12.58
C GLN A 47 -6.24 3.89 -13.55
N ARG A 48 -4.94 4.09 -13.26
CA ARG A 48 -4.02 4.78 -14.18
C ARG A 48 -3.76 4.02 -15.48
N LEU A 49 -3.79 2.69 -15.47
CA LEU A 49 -3.71 1.87 -16.69
C LEU A 49 -4.98 1.99 -17.52
N LYS A 50 -6.16 1.97 -16.88
CA LYS A 50 -7.46 2.17 -17.52
C LYS A 50 -7.56 3.58 -18.13
N GLU A 51 -7.24 4.62 -17.36
CA GLU A 51 -7.27 6.02 -17.81
C GLU A 51 -6.28 6.29 -18.95
N LYS A 52 -5.06 5.73 -18.90
CA LYS A 52 -4.09 5.79 -20.01
C LYS A 52 -4.52 5.01 -21.25
N TRP A 53 -5.41 4.03 -21.10
CA TRP A 53 -5.96 3.25 -22.22
C TRP A 53 -7.19 3.91 -22.83
N GLU A 54 -8.02 4.59 -22.04
CA GLU A 54 -9.17 5.35 -22.54
C GLU A 54 -8.75 6.65 -23.26
N THR A 55 -7.58 7.21 -22.93
CA THR A 55 -7.08 8.48 -23.50
C THR A 55 -6.04 8.34 -24.63
N GLY A 56 -5.66 7.11 -25.01
CA GLY A 56 -4.58 6.86 -25.97
C GLY A 56 -5.02 6.25 -27.29
N HIS A 57 -5.12 7.06 -28.34
CA HIS A 57 -5.14 6.59 -29.73
C HIS A 57 -3.90 5.74 -30.01
N TRP A 58 -4.06 4.45 -30.33
CA TRP A 58 -3.05 3.68 -31.07
C TRP A 58 -3.57 3.31 -32.47
N PRO A 59 -2.68 3.29 -33.49
CA PRO A 59 -3.04 2.89 -34.83
C PRO A 59 -3.42 1.41 -34.82
N LEU A 60 -4.52 1.07 -35.48
CA LEU A 60 -4.78 -0.30 -35.89
C LEU A 60 -3.51 -0.82 -36.60
N ALA A 61 -2.81 -1.76 -35.98
CA ALA A 61 -1.76 -2.48 -36.66
C ALA A 61 -2.41 -3.17 -37.87
N ARG A 62 -2.05 -2.70 -39.07
CA ARG A 62 -2.40 -3.36 -40.33
C ARG A 62 -2.09 -4.85 -40.18
N VAL A 63 -3.10 -5.66 -40.40
CA VAL A 63 -2.95 -7.06 -40.77
C VAL A 63 -2.19 -7.07 -42.10
N GLN A 64 -0.87 -7.21 -42.04
CA GLN A 64 -0.06 -7.57 -43.19
C GLN A 64 0.59 -8.91 -42.88
N GLY A 65 0.13 -9.91 -43.64
CA GLY A 65 0.58 -11.28 -43.55
C GLY A 65 2.09 -11.39 -43.74
N LYS A 66 2.75 -11.97 -42.75
CA LYS A 66 3.85 -12.89 -42.95
C LYS A 66 3.61 -14.05 -42.01
N ALA A 67 3.31 -15.20 -42.60
CA ALA A 67 3.19 -16.47 -41.91
C ALA A 67 4.53 -16.80 -41.22
N GLN A 68 4.63 -16.46 -39.95
CA GLN A 68 5.50 -17.19 -39.04
C GLN A 68 4.66 -18.33 -38.47
N SER A 69 5.10 -19.56 -38.71
CA SER A 69 4.60 -20.78 -38.09
C SER A 69 4.83 -20.72 -36.57
N GLY A 70 4.00 -19.95 -35.88
CA GLY A 70 4.00 -19.77 -34.44
C GLY A 70 2.60 -20.07 -33.94
N ARG A 71 2.48 -21.14 -33.14
CA ARG A 71 1.23 -21.65 -32.54
C ARG A 71 0.21 -20.54 -32.27
N ASN A 72 -0.82 -20.48 -33.11
CA ASN A 72 -1.99 -19.66 -32.84
C ASN A 72 -2.66 -20.16 -31.56
N CYS A 73 -2.85 -19.29 -30.58
CA CYS A 73 -3.58 -19.63 -29.37
C CYS A 73 -5.09 -19.56 -29.68
N TYR A 74 -5.73 -20.71 -29.87
CA TYR A 74 -7.16 -20.79 -30.21
C TYR A 74 -8.06 -20.14 -29.14
N LEU A 75 -7.62 -20.12 -27.87
CA LEU A 75 -8.37 -19.45 -26.80
C LEU A 75 -8.56 -17.95 -27.10
N VAL A 76 -7.51 -17.25 -27.52
CA VAL A 76 -7.60 -15.82 -27.82
C VAL A 76 -8.24 -15.53 -29.18
N GLN A 77 -8.75 -16.53 -29.89
CA GLN A 77 -9.55 -16.35 -31.11
C GLN A 77 -11.06 -16.42 -30.81
N LEU A 78 -11.46 -16.95 -29.65
CA LEU A 78 -12.85 -17.01 -29.25
C LEU A 78 -13.46 -15.61 -29.16
N PRO A 79 -14.77 -15.44 -29.44
CA PRO A 79 -15.52 -14.24 -29.10
C PRO A 79 -15.38 -13.86 -27.63
N THR A 80 -15.47 -12.56 -27.32
CA THR A 80 -15.29 -12.04 -25.96
C THR A 80 -16.30 -12.64 -24.98
N GLU A 81 -17.51 -12.92 -25.44
CA GLU A 81 -18.59 -13.54 -24.68
C GLU A 81 -18.21 -14.94 -24.21
N LEU A 82 -17.57 -15.74 -25.08
CA LEU A 82 -17.07 -17.05 -24.72
C LEU A 82 -15.88 -16.96 -23.76
N LEU A 83 -15.00 -15.98 -23.94
CA LEU A 83 -13.90 -15.72 -23.00
C LEU A 83 -14.44 -15.38 -21.60
N LEU A 84 -15.44 -14.49 -21.51
CA LEU A 84 -16.10 -14.12 -20.25
C LEU A 84 -16.83 -15.30 -19.61
N LYS A 85 -17.47 -16.16 -20.43
CA LYS A 85 -18.09 -17.38 -19.95
C LYS A 85 -17.07 -18.39 -19.42
N ILE A 86 -15.91 -18.52 -20.05
CA ILE A 86 -14.83 -19.38 -19.54
C ILE A 86 -14.27 -18.82 -18.23
N THR A 87 -13.98 -17.52 -18.17
CA THR A 87 -13.40 -16.90 -16.97
C THR A 87 -14.36 -16.91 -15.77
N SER A 88 -15.67 -16.90 -16.00
CA SER A 88 -16.65 -16.97 -14.91
C SER A 88 -16.64 -18.32 -14.17
N TYR A 89 -16.18 -19.40 -14.80
CA TYR A 89 -16.00 -20.71 -14.14
C TYR A 89 -14.67 -20.84 -13.38
N LEU A 90 -13.75 -19.88 -13.53
CA LEU A 90 -12.44 -19.94 -12.90
C LEU A 90 -12.46 -19.33 -11.49
N PRO A 91 -11.87 -20.01 -10.48
CA PRO A 91 -11.57 -19.39 -9.20
C PRO A 91 -10.64 -18.17 -9.35
N VAL A 92 -10.65 -17.29 -8.36
CA VAL A 92 -9.99 -15.96 -8.43
C VAL A 92 -8.51 -16.04 -8.83
N ILE A 93 -7.73 -16.99 -8.31
CA ILE A 93 -6.30 -17.10 -8.62
C ILE A 93 -6.03 -17.53 -10.08
N PRO A 94 -6.54 -18.68 -10.58
CA PRO A 94 -6.40 -19.04 -11.99
C PRO A 94 -6.95 -17.98 -12.94
N ARG A 95 -8.07 -17.36 -12.58
CA ARG A 95 -8.70 -16.27 -13.33
C ARG A 95 -7.78 -15.06 -13.45
N ALA A 96 -7.16 -14.63 -12.34
CA ALA A 96 -6.16 -13.57 -12.33
C ALA A 96 -4.90 -13.92 -13.13
N CYS A 97 -4.42 -15.16 -13.02
CA CYS A 97 -3.29 -15.62 -13.82
C CYS A 97 -3.61 -15.55 -15.32
N LEU A 98 -4.80 -16.02 -15.72
CA LEU A 98 -5.26 -15.99 -17.10
C LEU A 98 -5.36 -14.55 -17.62
N ALA A 99 -5.94 -13.64 -16.85
CA ALA A 99 -6.02 -12.22 -17.19
C ALA A 99 -4.62 -11.61 -17.41
N LEU A 100 -3.60 -12.04 -16.67
CA LEU A 100 -2.24 -11.52 -16.78
C LEU A 100 -1.40 -12.15 -17.92
N THR A 101 -1.94 -13.10 -18.69
CA THR A 101 -1.18 -13.77 -19.76
C THR A 101 -0.98 -12.91 -21.00
N CYS A 102 -1.99 -12.17 -21.44
CA CYS A 102 -1.94 -11.33 -22.63
C CYS A 102 -2.92 -10.16 -22.55
N THR A 103 -2.72 -9.16 -23.41
CA THR A 103 -3.54 -7.94 -23.43
C THR A 103 -5.03 -8.21 -23.62
N ARG A 104 -5.39 -9.16 -24.50
CA ARG A 104 -6.81 -9.47 -24.78
C ARG A 104 -7.51 -10.05 -23.55
N LEU A 105 -6.87 -11.00 -22.87
CA LEU A 105 -7.40 -11.63 -21.66
C LEU A 105 -7.40 -10.67 -20.48
N PHE A 106 -6.39 -9.79 -20.41
CA PHE A 106 -6.36 -8.72 -19.43
C PHE A 106 -7.57 -7.79 -19.57
N LEU A 107 -7.83 -7.29 -20.79
CA LEU A 107 -8.95 -6.39 -21.04
C LEU A 107 -10.30 -7.07 -20.81
N ALA A 108 -10.41 -8.36 -21.14
CA ALA A 108 -11.63 -9.12 -20.92
C ALA A 108 -11.97 -9.27 -19.41
N ASP A 109 -10.98 -9.28 -18.52
CA ASP A 109 -11.22 -9.66 -17.13
C ASP A 109 -10.34 -8.94 -16.10
N VAL A 110 -9.98 -7.68 -16.37
CA VAL A 110 -9.15 -6.86 -15.47
C VAL A 110 -9.78 -6.72 -14.07
N ALA A 111 -11.12 -6.81 -14.00
CA ALA A 111 -11.88 -6.71 -12.76
C ALA A 111 -11.47 -7.77 -11.72
N VAL A 112 -11.02 -8.96 -12.13
CA VAL A 112 -10.57 -10.00 -11.19
C VAL A 112 -9.40 -9.52 -10.31
N LEU A 113 -8.53 -8.68 -10.85
CA LEU A 113 -7.36 -8.15 -10.14
C LEU A 113 -7.76 -7.18 -9.00
N ASN A 114 -8.98 -6.66 -9.04
CA ASN A 114 -9.55 -5.84 -7.98
C ASN A 114 -10.22 -6.66 -6.88
N SER A 115 -10.27 -8.00 -6.98
CA SER A 115 -10.84 -8.87 -5.95
C SER A 115 -10.18 -8.66 -4.58
N GLU A 116 -10.99 -8.61 -3.53
CA GLU A 116 -10.52 -8.46 -2.14
C GLU A 116 -9.57 -9.59 -1.73
N LEU A 117 -9.75 -10.81 -2.26
CA LEU A 117 -8.88 -11.96 -1.99
C LEU A 117 -7.44 -11.76 -2.49
N LEU A 118 -7.24 -10.88 -3.48
CA LEU A 118 -5.92 -10.57 -4.05
C LEU A 118 -5.29 -9.32 -3.44
N ARG A 119 -6.03 -8.59 -2.60
CA ARG A 119 -5.52 -7.45 -1.82
C ARG A 119 -4.81 -7.96 -0.58
N PHE A 120 -4.07 -7.08 0.10
CA PHE A 120 -3.65 -7.41 1.45
C PHE A 120 -4.89 -7.64 2.29
N THR A 121 -4.88 -8.70 3.10
CA THR A 121 -5.97 -8.93 4.04
C THR A 121 -6.05 -7.75 5.02
N PRO A 122 -7.27 -7.32 5.41
CA PRO A 122 -7.48 -6.31 6.44
C PRO A 122 -6.62 -6.58 7.68
N ASP A 123 -6.57 -7.86 8.08
CA ASP A 123 -5.73 -8.35 9.16
C ASP A 123 -4.65 -9.27 8.60
N PHE A 124 -3.38 -8.99 8.92
CA PHE A 124 -2.26 -9.88 8.55
C PHE A 124 -2.37 -11.27 9.20
N ALA A 125 -3.21 -11.42 10.23
CA ALA A 125 -3.49 -12.70 10.88
C ALA A 125 -4.68 -12.55 11.85
N PRO A 126 -5.35 -13.67 12.20
CA PRO A 126 -6.40 -13.68 13.22
C PRO A 126 -5.95 -13.05 14.53
N LEU A 127 -6.93 -12.59 15.31
CA LEU A 127 -6.73 -12.10 16.68
C LEU A 127 -5.81 -13.05 17.46
N PHE A 128 -4.84 -12.47 18.18
CA PHE A 128 -3.88 -13.20 19.02
C PHE A 128 -2.92 -14.19 18.32
N LYS A 129 -2.98 -14.36 16.99
CA LYS A 129 -2.08 -15.26 16.22
C LYS A 129 -1.12 -14.50 15.31
N HIS A 130 -0.96 -13.24 15.61
CA HIS A 130 -0.63 -12.21 14.65
C HIS A 130 0.89 -12.02 14.47
N TYR A 131 1.65 -12.83 15.22
CA TYR A 131 3.12 -12.87 15.31
C TYR A 131 3.67 -13.98 14.43
N ARG A 132 2.77 -14.86 13.96
CA ARG A 132 3.09 -15.95 13.06
C ARG A 132 3.08 -15.42 11.64
N ASN A 133 4.26 -15.02 11.16
CA ASN A 133 4.47 -14.54 9.78
C ASN A 133 3.99 -15.54 8.70
N GLN A 134 3.84 -16.82 9.06
CA GLN A 134 3.36 -17.89 8.18
C GLN A 134 1.95 -17.64 7.64
N TYR A 135 1.08 -16.94 8.37
CA TYR A 135 -0.28 -16.62 7.88
C TYR A 135 -0.26 -15.80 6.59
N ASN A 136 0.71 -14.89 6.46
CA ASN A 136 0.84 -14.06 5.26
C ASN A 136 1.21 -14.87 4.03
N PHE A 137 1.85 -16.02 4.22
CA PHE A 137 2.22 -16.95 3.15
C PHE A 137 1.11 -17.94 2.79
N ALA A 138 0.04 -18.01 3.59
CA ALA A 138 -1.13 -18.86 3.32
C ALA A 138 -2.23 -18.12 2.53
N THR A 139 -2.07 -16.83 2.25
CA THR A 139 -3.12 -16.01 1.61
C THR A 139 -3.25 -16.28 0.10
N PRO A 140 -4.46 -16.14 -0.49
CA PRO A 140 -4.64 -16.22 -1.94
C PRO A 140 -3.76 -15.22 -2.72
N ARG A 141 -3.56 -14.02 -2.17
CA ARG A 141 -2.61 -13.03 -2.69
C ARG A 141 -1.18 -13.58 -2.78
N TRP A 142 -0.66 -14.21 -1.72
CA TRP A 142 0.70 -14.76 -1.75
C TRP A 142 0.81 -15.93 -2.73
N GLN A 143 -0.21 -16.79 -2.81
CA GLN A 143 -0.28 -17.85 -3.80
C GLN A 143 -0.19 -17.31 -5.23
N LEU A 144 -0.95 -16.23 -5.53
CA LEU A 144 -0.85 -15.55 -6.83
C LEU A 144 0.57 -14.99 -7.07
N ILE A 145 1.17 -14.32 -6.09
CA ILE A 145 2.54 -13.79 -6.19
C ILE A 145 3.53 -14.90 -6.54
N ARG A 146 3.43 -16.07 -5.89
CA ARG A 146 4.28 -17.23 -6.18
C ARG A 146 4.08 -17.77 -7.59
N LEU A 147 2.84 -17.82 -8.08
CA LEU A 147 2.54 -18.29 -9.45
C LEU A 147 3.07 -17.33 -10.52
N LEU A 148 3.12 -16.04 -10.22
CA LEU A 148 3.62 -15.01 -11.13
C LEU A 148 5.15 -14.87 -11.13
N GLU A 149 5.84 -15.56 -10.20
CA GLU A 149 7.30 -15.62 -10.16
C GLU A 149 7.87 -16.26 -11.43
N ASN A 150 8.93 -15.68 -11.98
CA ASN A 150 9.60 -16.16 -13.18
C ASN A 150 11.04 -15.66 -13.26
N ARG A 151 11.72 -15.89 -14.40
CA ARG A 151 13.13 -15.49 -14.61
C ARG A 151 13.39 -13.97 -14.52
N ARG A 152 12.36 -13.13 -14.50
CA ARG A 152 12.47 -11.67 -14.40
C ARG A 152 12.00 -11.12 -13.06
N TRP A 153 11.06 -11.80 -12.42
CA TRP A 153 10.39 -11.34 -11.20
C TRP A 153 10.45 -12.41 -10.13
N LEU A 154 10.87 -12.02 -8.93
CA LEU A 154 11.01 -12.88 -7.77
C LEU A 154 10.18 -12.33 -6.61
N ALA A 155 9.53 -13.21 -5.86
CA ALA A 155 8.81 -12.82 -4.66
C ALA A 155 9.78 -12.48 -3.51
N CYS A 156 9.46 -11.42 -2.75
CA CYS A 156 10.17 -11.04 -1.54
C CYS A 156 9.28 -11.28 -0.31
N SER A 157 9.78 -12.10 0.61
CA SER A 157 9.12 -12.45 1.86
C SER A 157 8.88 -11.26 2.78
N ARG A 158 9.75 -10.22 2.75
CA ARG A 158 9.61 -9.02 3.60
C ARG A 158 8.59 -8.04 3.06
N CYS A 159 8.64 -7.77 1.75
CA CYS A 159 7.76 -6.80 1.11
C CYS A 159 6.39 -7.37 0.74
N LEU A 160 6.24 -8.70 0.72
CA LEU A 160 5.06 -9.41 0.24
C LEU A 160 4.64 -8.95 -1.16
N LYS A 161 5.64 -8.79 -2.04
CA LYS A 161 5.53 -8.29 -3.42
C LYS A 161 6.54 -8.99 -4.34
N LEU A 162 6.30 -8.90 -5.64
CA LEU A 162 7.27 -9.24 -6.67
C LEU A 162 8.24 -8.06 -6.89
N HIS A 163 9.52 -8.37 -7.02
CA HIS A 163 10.54 -7.42 -7.49
C HIS A 163 11.32 -8.02 -8.64
N MET A 164 12.00 -7.17 -9.41
CA MET A 164 12.90 -7.65 -10.46
C MET A 164 14.06 -8.45 -9.85
N VAL A 165 14.61 -9.42 -10.57
CA VAL A 165 15.77 -10.23 -10.12
C VAL A 165 16.95 -9.35 -9.66
N ALA A 166 17.18 -8.23 -10.32
CA ALA A 166 18.24 -7.26 -9.97
C ALA A 166 18.08 -6.65 -8.57
N CYS A 167 16.87 -6.67 -8.01
CA CYS A 167 16.60 -6.20 -6.66
C CYS A 167 16.98 -7.22 -5.57
N PHE A 168 17.59 -8.36 -5.92
CA PHE A 168 17.98 -9.40 -4.97
C PHE A 168 19.48 -9.67 -5.02
N PRO A 169 20.14 -9.83 -3.86
CA PRO A 169 21.51 -10.34 -3.81
C PRO A 169 21.58 -11.75 -4.41
N GLN A 170 22.70 -12.11 -5.04
CA GLN A 170 22.85 -13.42 -5.69
C GLN A 170 22.53 -14.60 -4.75
N ARG A 171 22.91 -14.51 -3.47
CA ARG A 171 22.61 -15.53 -2.44
C ARG A 171 21.12 -15.70 -2.15
N GLU A 172 20.31 -14.66 -2.36
CA GLU A 172 18.87 -14.67 -2.10
C GLU A 172 18.10 -15.25 -3.30
N GLN A 173 18.61 -15.09 -4.52
CA GLN A 173 17.91 -15.51 -5.75
C GLN A 173 17.59 -17.02 -5.78
N LYS A 174 18.43 -17.85 -5.17
CA LYS A 174 18.24 -19.31 -5.10
C LYS A 174 17.33 -19.76 -3.94
N LYS A 175 16.97 -18.87 -3.02
CA LYS A 175 16.12 -19.20 -1.86
C LYS A 175 14.67 -19.35 -2.28
N GLN A 176 13.92 -20.09 -1.47
CA GLN A 176 12.46 -20.18 -1.57
C GLN A 176 11.80 -18.81 -1.31
N PRO A 177 10.66 -18.51 -1.95
CA PRO A 177 9.93 -17.24 -1.81
C PRO A 177 9.72 -16.78 -0.36
N GLU A 178 9.41 -17.70 0.54
CA GLU A 178 9.09 -17.45 1.96
C GLU A 178 10.31 -16.98 2.78
N HIS A 179 11.52 -17.23 2.27
CA HIS A 179 12.79 -16.90 2.94
C HIS A 179 13.61 -15.85 2.17
N ARG A 180 13.17 -15.48 0.96
CA ARG A 180 13.92 -14.59 0.07
C ARG A 180 13.74 -13.13 0.46
N ILE A 181 14.84 -12.37 0.49
CA ILE A 181 14.85 -10.95 0.87
C ILE A 181 15.48 -10.11 -0.25
N CYS A 182 14.85 -8.98 -0.59
CA CYS A 182 15.39 -8.04 -1.56
C CYS A 182 16.50 -7.14 -0.97
N ASN A 183 17.10 -6.28 -1.79
CA ASN A 183 18.19 -5.38 -1.42
C ASN A 183 17.83 -4.36 -0.31
N LEU A 184 16.54 -4.21 0.01
CA LEU A 184 16.09 -3.42 1.16
C LEU A 184 16.44 -4.08 2.52
N GLY A 185 16.89 -5.34 2.51
CA GLY A 185 17.42 -6.02 3.69
C GLY A 185 16.36 -6.42 4.73
N ASN A 186 16.82 -6.73 5.94
CA ASN A 186 15.99 -7.27 7.02
C ASN A 186 15.09 -6.22 7.70
N LEU A 187 15.37 -4.93 7.50
CA LEU A 187 14.56 -3.84 8.03
C LEU A 187 13.32 -3.56 7.16
N ALA A 188 13.30 -4.09 5.93
CA ALA A 188 12.13 -4.06 5.07
C ALA A 188 10.92 -4.76 5.70
N GLY A 189 9.73 -4.41 5.21
CA GLY A 189 8.48 -4.88 5.76
C GLY A 189 7.29 -4.12 5.22
N VAL A 190 6.14 -4.38 5.84
CA VAL A 190 4.87 -3.72 5.59
C VAL A 190 4.36 -3.08 6.88
N VAL A 191 4.10 -1.77 6.82
CA VAL A 191 3.45 -0.99 7.87
C VAL A 191 1.96 -0.95 7.59
N ASP A 192 1.16 -1.16 8.62
CA ASP A 192 -0.30 -1.11 8.52
C ASP A 192 -0.81 0.21 9.10
N LEU A 193 -1.46 1.04 8.27
CA LEU A 193 -2.03 2.31 8.73
C LEU A 193 -3.54 2.21 8.97
N CYS A 194 -4.23 1.47 8.11
CA CYS A 194 -5.63 1.10 8.27
C CYS A 194 -5.90 -0.21 7.50
N PRO A 195 -7.09 -0.83 7.67
CA PRO A 195 -7.45 -2.07 6.98
C PRO A 195 -7.27 -2.00 5.46
N CYS A 196 -7.49 -0.83 4.86
CA CYS A 196 -7.35 -0.59 3.43
C CYS A 196 -5.91 -0.27 2.98
N ILE A 197 -5.07 0.26 3.86
CA ILE A 197 -3.77 0.85 3.49
C ILE A 197 -2.63 0.09 4.18
N LYS A 198 -1.98 -0.79 3.40
CA LYS A 198 -0.74 -1.47 3.78
C LYS A 198 0.44 -0.88 3.02
N LEU A 199 1.33 -0.22 3.75
CA LEU A 199 2.43 0.56 3.20
C LEU A 199 3.74 -0.25 3.21
N THR A 200 4.33 -0.46 2.02
CA THR A 200 5.71 -0.97 1.88
C THR A 200 6.71 0.19 1.92
N PHE A 201 8.00 -0.08 2.14
CA PHE A 201 9.02 0.99 2.15
C PHE A 201 9.04 1.81 0.85
N HIS A 202 8.90 1.19 -0.32
CA HIS A 202 8.73 1.95 -1.58
C HIS A 202 7.50 2.87 -1.55
N GLY A 203 6.38 2.39 -1.00
CA GLY A 203 5.17 3.20 -0.87
C GLY A 203 5.35 4.37 0.11
N LYS A 204 6.18 4.21 1.14
CA LYS A 204 6.62 5.33 2.01
C LYS A 204 7.33 6.39 1.18
N MET A 205 8.27 5.99 0.32
CA MET A 205 9.00 6.92 -0.55
C MET A 205 8.07 7.61 -1.56
N ASP A 206 7.15 6.87 -2.18
CA ASP A 206 6.14 7.44 -3.08
C ASP A 206 5.27 8.48 -2.35
N LEU A 207 4.88 8.21 -1.09
CA LEU A 207 4.11 9.15 -0.27
C LEU A 207 4.94 10.38 0.10
N PHE A 208 6.22 10.19 0.43
CA PHE A 208 7.14 11.29 0.72
C PHE A 208 7.30 12.22 -0.49
N ASP A 209 7.54 11.67 -1.68
CA ASP A 209 7.67 12.44 -2.92
C ASP A 209 6.39 13.21 -3.24
N LEU A 210 5.22 12.59 -3.01
CA LEU A 210 3.91 13.24 -3.16
C LEU A 210 3.77 14.44 -2.23
N LEU A 211 4.14 14.30 -0.95
CA LEU A 211 4.05 15.38 0.03
C LEU A 211 5.00 16.52 -0.29
N ARG A 212 6.23 16.21 -0.72
CA ARG A 212 7.21 17.22 -1.14
C ARG A 212 6.72 18.00 -2.37
N ALA A 213 6.19 17.30 -3.37
CA ALA A 213 5.60 17.95 -4.55
C ALA A 213 4.39 18.83 -4.18
N ARG A 214 3.54 18.36 -3.25
CA ARG A 214 2.42 19.15 -2.71
C ARG A 214 2.91 20.40 -1.98
N GLN A 215 3.90 20.29 -1.10
CA GLN A 215 4.44 21.43 -0.36
C GLN A 215 5.01 22.49 -1.31
N GLN A 216 5.81 22.08 -2.30
CA GLN A 216 6.32 22.98 -3.35
C GLN A 216 5.19 23.69 -4.11
N SER A 217 4.13 22.97 -4.46
CA SER A 217 2.97 23.54 -5.16
C SER A 217 2.22 24.55 -4.29
N LEU A 218 2.00 24.25 -3.01
CA LEU A 218 1.32 25.14 -2.07
C LEU A 218 2.16 26.39 -1.79
N THR A 219 3.48 26.27 -1.65
CA THR A 219 4.38 27.42 -1.51
C THR A 219 4.30 28.32 -2.73
N ALA A 220 4.34 27.76 -3.95
CA ALA A 220 4.21 28.55 -5.18
C ALA A 220 2.84 29.26 -5.27
N LEU A 221 1.75 28.58 -4.90
CA LEU A 221 0.40 29.17 -4.86
C LEU A 221 0.27 30.26 -3.80
N ALA A 222 0.84 30.08 -2.62
CA ALA A 222 0.84 31.09 -1.56
C ALA A 222 1.58 32.36 -2.02
N THR A 223 2.72 32.21 -2.70
CA THR A 223 3.49 33.33 -3.26
C THR A 223 2.72 34.05 -4.38
N GLN A 224 1.97 33.32 -5.21
CA GLN A 224 1.29 33.90 -6.39
C GLN A 224 -0.10 34.47 -6.09
N CYS A 225 -0.85 33.86 -5.18
CA CYS A 225 -2.28 34.13 -4.98
C CYS A 225 -2.62 34.61 -3.57
N GLY A 226 -1.67 34.65 -2.62
CA GLY A 226 -1.93 35.04 -1.24
C GLY A 226 -2.85 34.08 -0.46
N ILE A 227 -3.23 32.95 -1.06
CA ILE A 227 -4.08 31.93 -0.44
C ILE A 227 -3.19 31.01 0.38
N ASN A 228 -3.29 31.11 1.71
CA ASN A 228 -2.64 30.20 2.64
C ASN A 228 -3.65 29.17 3.14
N THR A 229 -3.92 28.13 2.33
CA THR A 229 -4.73 26.99 2.79
C THR A 229 -3.84 26.03 3.57
N GLN A 230 -3.75 26.28 4.87
CA GLN A 230 -3.06 25.41 5.84
C GLN A 230 -3.90 24.17 6.21
N GLU A 231 -4.68 23.65 5.26
CA GLU A 231 -5.52 22.49 5.49
C GLU A 231 -4.69 21.21 5.39
N ARG A 232 -4.81 20.36 6.41
CA ARG A 232 -4.11 19.07 6.46
C ARG A 232 -4.49 18.22 5.25
N PHE A 233 -3.49 17.59 4.64
CA PHE A 233 -3.71 16.72 3.51
C PHE A 233 -4.33 15.40 3.95
N CYS A 234 -5.66 15.25 3.77
CA CYS A 234 -6.36 13.99 4.00
C CYS A 234 -6.05 13.01 2.85
N TRP A 235 -5.01 12.19 3.01
CA TRP A 235 -4.56 11.25 1.99
C TRP A 235 -5.53 10.08 1.78
N HIS A 236 -6.21 9.65 2.85
CA HIS A 236 -7.16 8.55 2.80
C HIS A 236 -8.27 8.73 3.84
N SER A 237 -9.48 8.31 3.49
CA SER A 237 -10.63 8.24 4.38
C SER A 237 -11.40 6.95 4.10
N CYS A 238 -11.71 6.17 5.14
CA CYS A 238 -12.51 4.96 5.00
C CYS A 238 -13.43 4.73 6.21
N VAL A 239 -14.44 3.90 6.00
CA VAL A 239 -15.35 3.44 7.06
C VAL A 239 -15.31 1.93 7.10
N MET A 240 -15.12 1.38 8.30
CA MET A 240 -15.02 -0.05 8.54
C MET A 240 -16.09 -0.46 9.55
N LYS A 241 -16.64 -1.67 9.38
CA LYS A 241 -17.58 -2.26 10.32
C LYS A 241 -16.97 -3.53 10.92
N TYR A 242 -17.02 -3.63 12.24
CA TYR A 242 -16.58 -4.77 13.02
C TYR A 242 -17.72 -5.16 13.97
N GLY A 243 -18.49 -6.19 13.59
CA GLY A 243 -19.73 -6.53 14.31
C GLY A 243 -20.72 -5.36 14.29
N SER A 244 -21.18 -4.94 15.47
CA SER A 244 -22.01 -3.75 15.67
C SER A 244 -21.23 -2.43 15.66
N SER A 245 -19.89 -2.47 15.69
CA SER A 245 -19.06 -1.28 15.75
C SER A 245 -18.77 -0.71 14.36
N GLU A 246 -18.87 0.61 14.22
CA GLU A 246 -18.43 1.36 13.04
C GLU A 246 -17.22 2.23 13.38
N ILE A 247 -16.25 2.29 12.48
CA ILE A 247 -15.04 3.10 12.64
C ILE A 247 -14.84 3.91 11.39
N LYS A 248 -14.79 5.23 11.54
CA LYS A 248 -14.37 6.14 10.46
C LYS A 248 -12.91 6.49 10.68
N ILE A 249 -12.09 6.33 9.65
CA ILE A 249 -10.64 6.50 9.71
C ILE A 249 -10.24 7.56 8.71
N ARG A 250 -9.43 8.53 9.12
CA ARG A 250 -8.76 9.50 8.23
C ARG A 250 -7.26 9.42 8.43
N ILE A 251 -6.50 9.37 7.34
CA ILE A 251 -5.04 9.34 7.36
C ILE A 251 -4.52 10.68 6.84
N LEU A 252 -3.77 11.38 7.68
CA LEU A 252 -3.21 12.70 7.42
C LEU A 252 -1.68 12.62 7.57
N PRO A 253 -0.96 12.33 6.48
CA PRO A 253 0.48 12.30 6.47
C PRO A 253 1.05 13.70 6.24
N GLU A 254 2.13 14.02 6.93
CA GLU A 254 2.81 15.32 6.90
C GLU A 254 4.33 15.10 6.97
N LEU A 255 5.08 16.05 6.42
CA LEU A 255 6.53 16.15 6.61
C LEU A 255 6.77 17.18 7.71
N ASP A 256 7.60 16.82 8.69
CA ASP A 256 8.07 17.83 9.64
C ASP A 256 9.25 18.63 9.09
N GLU A 257 9.72 19.59 9.90
CA GLU A 257 10.85 20.48 9.57
C GLU A 257 12.15 19.74 9.25
N THR A 258 12.25 18.47 9.65
CA THR A 258 13.43 17.61 9.45
C THR A 258 13.24 16.57 8.34
N ASP A 259 12.24 16.75 7.46
CA ASP A 259 11.88 15.80 6.39
C ASP A 259 11.52 14.39 6.94
N MET A 260 11.03 14.32 8.17
CA MET A 260 10.53 13.06 8.74
C MET A 260 9.05 12.89 8.40
N LEU A 261 8.72 11.72 7.87
CA LEU A 261 7.33 11.40 7.55
C LEU A 261 6.56 11.07 8.83
N LYS A 262 5.71 12.00 9.25
CA LYS A 262 4.74 11.79 10.32
C LYS A 262 3.38 11.44 9.71
N VAL A 263 2.72 10.45 10.30
CA VAL A 263 1.39 10.02 9.87
C VAL A 263 0.47 10.10 11.07
N ARG A 264 -0.48 11.03 11.00
CA ARG A 264 -1.60 11.11 11.92
C ARG A 264 -2.75 10.28 11.37
N VAL A 265 -3.28 9.39 12.17
CA VAL A 265 -4.49 8.63 11.83
C VAL A 265 -5.56 9.00 12.83
N GLU A 266 -6.62 9.64 12.35
CA GLU A 266 -7.78 10.03 13.15
C GLU A 266 -8.85 8.96 13.07
N TYR A 267 -9.46 8.64 14.20
CA TYR A 267 -10.51 7.66 14.29
C TYR A 267 -11.73 8.25 14.99
N LYS A 268 -12.89 7.91 14.44
CA LYS A 268 -14.19 8.10 15.07
C LYS A 268 -14.84 6.75 15.23
N PHE A 269 -14.89 6.27 16.46
CA PHE A 269 -15.51 4.99 16.81
C PHE A 269 -16.97 5.23 17.18
N THR A 270 -17.84 4.39 16.66
CA THR A 270 -19.24 4.28 17.07
C THR A 270 -19.44 2.85 17.52
N ILE A 271 -19.67 2.65 18.81
CA ILE A 271 -19.80 1.32 19.42
C ILE A 271 -21.00 1.35 20.38
N GLU A 272 -21.69 0.24 20.54
CA GLU A 272 -22.74 0.12 21.55
C GLU A 272 -22.17 0.41 22.95
N ALA A 273 -22.90 1.17 23.76
CA ALA A 273 -22.45 1.57 25.09
C ALA A 273 -22.10 0.34 25.95
N GLY A 274 -20.96 0.40 26.65
CA GLY A 274 -20.47 -0.72 27.47
C GLY A 274 -19.91 -1.91 26.68
N GLN A 275 -19.79 -1.85 25.35
CA GLN A 275 -19.14 -2.91 24.55
C GLN A 275 -17.66 -2.63 24.23
N LEU A 276 -17.14 -1.47 24.63
CA LEU A 276 -15.75 -1.08 24.37
C LEU A 276 -14.74 -2.05 25.03
N GLY A 277 -13.87 -2.65 24.22
CA GLY A 277 -12.83 -3.57 24.67
C GLY A 277 -13.29 -5.00 24.95
N LYS A 278 -14.57 -5.34 24.71
CA LYS A 278 -15.06 -6.72 24.77
C LYS A 278 -14.64 -7.50 23.53
N GLU A 279 -14.39 -8.79 23.69
CA GLU A 279 -13.86 -9.67 22.63
C GLU A 279 -14.73 -9.66 21.36
N GLU A 280 -16.05 -9.64 21.51
CA GLU A 280 -17.03 -9.64 20.41
C GLU A 280 -17.00 -8.35 19.57
N CYS A 281 -16.51 -7.26 20.14
CA CYS A 281 -16.39 -5.95 19.51
C CYS A 281 -14.92 -5.52 19.33
N MET A 282 -13.97 -6.45 19.47
CA MET A 282 -12.56 -6.14 19.44
C MET A 282 -12.09 -5.78 18.02
N ILE A 283 -11.34 -4.69 17.91
CA ILE A 283 -10.88 -4.12 16.66
C ILE A 283 -9.36 -4.26 16.59
N PRO A 284 -8.84 -5.27 15.86
CA PRO A 284 -7.42 -5.49 15.81
C PRO A 284 -6.65 -4.33 15.14
N ARG A 285 -5.50 -4.00 15.74
CA ARG A 285 -4.33 -3.39 15.07
C ARG A 285 -4.48 -2.01 14.46
N LEU A 286 -5.45 -1.20 14.87
CA LEU A 286 -5.50 0.18 14.39
C LEU A 286 -4.43 1.10 15.01
N GLY A 287 -3.82 0.75 16.14
CA GLY A 287 -3.04 1.72 16.94
C GLY A 287 -1.60 1.81 16.48
N CYS A 288 -0.86 0.75 16.75
CA CYS A 288 0.42 0.44 16.11
C CYS A 288 0.54 -1.07 15.94
N ALA A 289 1.64 -1.55 15.35
CA ALA A 289 1.93 -2.97 15.32
C ALA A 289 2.08 -3.61 16.73
N HIS A 290 2.04 -2.80 17.80
CA HIS A 290 2.23 -3.22 19.19
C HIS A 290 1.03 -2.94 20.10
N ARG A 291 0.04 -2.15 19.67
CA ARG A 291 -1.11 -1.73 20.49
C ARG A 291 -2.39 -1.71 19.66
N ALA A 292 -3.47 -2.26 20.21
CA ALA A 292 -4.80 -2.14 19.64
C ALA A 292 -5.51 -0.89 20.19
N VAL A 293 -6.25 -0.18 19.34
CA VAL A 293 -6.82 1.13 19.71
C VAL A 293 -7.96 0.97 20.69
N ASP A 294 -8.84 0.01 20.45
CA ASP A 294 -9.97 -0.33 21.28
C ASP A 294 -9.57 -0.75 22.70
N MET A 295 -8.55 -1.60 22.84
CA MET A 295 -8.02 -2.03 24.14
C MET A 295 -7.40 -0.86 24.92
N TRP A 296 -6.63 -0.03 24.23
CA TRP A 296 -6.10 1.18 24.84
C TRP A 296 -7.23 2.15 25.20
N LEU A 297 -8.20 2.37 24.32
CA LEU A 297 -9.32 3.26 24.58
C LEU A 297 -10.16 2.77 25.77
N ALA A 298 -10.41 1.46 25.87
CA ALA A 298 -11.06 0.85 27.03
C ALA A 298 -10.31 1.16 28.33
N SER A 299 -8.97 1.01 28.33
CA SER A 299 -8.15 1.32 29.52
C SER A 299 -8.21 2.79 29.95
N VAL A 300 -8.37 3.70 28.99
CA VAL A 300 -8.43 5.15 29.23
C VAL A 300 -9.84 5.58 29.66
N CYS A 301 -10.87 4.97 29.07
CA CYS A 301 -12.26 5.34 29.27
C CYS A 301 -12.92 4.62 30.45
N ASN A 302 -12.45 3.44 30.86
CA ASN A 302 -13.02 2.71 31.99
C ASN A 302 -12.61 3.28 33.36
N THR A 303 -11.62 4.19 33.42
CA THR A 303 -11.19 4.89 34.65
C THR A 303 -12.03 6.14 34.93
N TYR A 304 -13.36 6.05 34.81
CA TYR A 304 -14.27 7.19 34.94
C TYR A 304 -14.32 7.67 36.40
N ASP A 305 -13.70 8.82 36.69
CA ASP A 305 -13.98 9.60 37.90
C ASP A 305 -15.01 10.67 37.54
N GLU A 306 -16.04 10.84 38.36
CA GLU A 306 -17.23 11.70 38.13
C GLU A 306 -16.95 13.21 37.96
N LEU A 307 -15.70 13.65 38.01
CA LEU A 307 -15.31 15.06 38.06
C LEU A 307 -14.91 15.61 36.69
N GLY A 308 -15.91 15.76 35.81
CA GLY A 308 -16.16 16.85 34.83
C GLY A 308 -15.08 17.42 33.89
N TYR A 309 -13.78 17.28 34.13
CA TYR A 309 -12.72 17.78 33.25
C TYR A 309 -11.54 16.81 33.26
N THR A 310 -11.32 16.14 32.13
CA THR A 310 -10.26 15.16 32.01
C THR A 310 -9.23 15.63 30.99
N PRO A 311 -7.97 15.85 31.38
CA PRO A 311 -6.94 16.27 30.45
C PRO A 311 -6.76 15.21 29.34
N PRO A 312 -6.30 15.63 28.14
CA PRO A 312 -6.06 14.70 27.05
C PRO A 312 -5.12 13.58 27.52
N HIS A 313 -5.56 12.34 27.36
CA HIS A 313 -4.77 11.19 27.72
C HIS A 313 -3.86 10.82 26.55
N ILE A 314 -2.56 10.93 26.78
CA ILE A 314 -1.52 10.59 25.82
C ILE A 314 -0.81 9.34 26.33
N SER A 315 -0.78 8.31 25.50
CA SER A 315 0.00 7.11 25.77
C SER A 315 0.96 6.84 24.63
N THR A 316 2.22 6.57 24.93
CA THR A 316 3.24 6.27 23.93
C THR A 316 3.60 4.79 23.98
N CYS A 317 3.67 4.15 22.81
CA CYS A 317 4.18 2.78 22.71
C CYS A 317 5.70 2.77 22.94
N SER A 318 6.15 2.04 23.95
CA SER A 318 7.58 1.88 24.30
C SER A 318 8.44 1.24 23.20
N ILE A 319 7.83 0.53 22.24
CA ILE A 319 8.56 -0.20 21.20
C ILE A 319 8.77 0.64 19.94
N CYS A 320 7.76 1.40 19.52
CA CYS A 320 7.79 2.16 18.26
C CYS A 320 7.56 3.66 18.40
N ASN A 321 7.41 4.15 19.63
CA ASN A 321 7.15 5.56 19.96
C ASN A 321 5.91 6.13 19.27
N THR A 322 4.94 5.27 18.90
CA THR A 322 3.64 5.72 18.44
C THR A 322 2.88 6.32 19.60
N SER A 323 2.43 7.56 19.44
CA SER A 323 1.54 8.21 20.39
C SER A 323 0.10 7.87 20.05
N LEU A 324 -0.68 7.52 21.08
CA LEU A 324 -2.13 7.38 21.04
C LEU A 324 -2.71 8.50 21.91
N ILE A 325 -3.58 9.32 21.34
CA ILE A 325 -4.11 10.52 21.99
C ILE A 325 -5.63 10.46 21.97
N CYS A 326 -6.23 10.56 23.16
CA CYS A 326 -7.66 10.73 23.31
C CYS A 326 -7.90 12.05 24.06
N TYR A 327 -8.73 12.92 23.49
CA TYR A 327 -8.95 14.25 24.04
C TYR A 327 -9.84 14.25 25.30
N ARG A 328 -10.51 13.13 25.62
CA ARG A 328 -11.47 13.03 26.73
C ARG A 328 -11.39 11.63 27.36
N LYS A 329 -11.53 11.53 28.69
CA LYS A 329 -11.84 10.24 29.32
C LYS A 329 -13.34 9.97 29.16
N GLY A 330 -13.72 9.28 28.09
CA GLY A 330 -15.11 8.87 27.85
C GLY A 330 -15.59 9.13 26.43
N PRO A 331 -16.82 8.72 26.11
CA PRO A 331 -17.42 9.01 24.82
C PRO A 331 -17.68 10.50 24.64
N LEU A 332 -17.50 11.00 23.42
CA LEU A 332 -17.87 12.34 22.99
C LEU A 332 -19.37 12.60 23.21
N ARG A 333 -20.20 11.59 22.91
CA ARG A 333 -21.63 11.57 23.13
C ARG A 333 -22.13 10.13 23.15
N ILE A 334 -23.22 9.90 23.87
CA ILE A 334 -24.03 8.69 23.76
C ILE A 334 -25.29 9.10 23.01
N ASP A 335 -25.58 8.43 21.91
CA ASP A 335 -26.76 8.69 21.12
C ASP A 335 -27.99 8.10 21.83
N GLU A 336 -28.83 8.97 22.41
CA GLU A 336 -29.98 8.59 23.24
C GLU A 336 -31.00 7.70 22.50
N GLY A 337 -31.08 7.82 21.17
CA GLY A 337 -31.99 7.01 20.36
C GLY A 337 -31.45 5.62 19.97
N SER A 338 -30.12 5.45 19.87
CA SER A 338 -29.51 4.21 19.39
C SER A 338 -28.67 3.48 20.44
N GLY A 339 -28.39 4.09 21.60
CA GLY A 339 -27.53 3.53 22.64
C GLY A 339 -26.05 3.45 22.26
N HIS A 340 -25.62 4.07 21.16
CA HIS A 340 -24.23 4.03 20.71
C HIS A 340 -23.40 5.15 21.34
N ALA A 341 -22.25 4.77 21.87
CA ALA A 341 -21.19 5.66 22.35
C ALA A 341 -20.24 6.01 21.20
N ILE A 342 -19.97 7.30 21.02
CA ILE A 342 -19.05 7.81 19.99
C ILE A 342 -17.75 8.27 20.64
N TYR A 343 -16.60 7.83 20.13
CA TYR A 343 -15.28 8.24 20.62
C TYR A 343 -14.44 8.86 19.50
N ASP A 344 -13.75 9.96 19.80
CA ASP A 344 -12.80 10.61 18.90
C ASP A 344 -11.38 10.52 19.48
N LEU A 345 -10.47 9.97 18.70
CA LEU A 345 -9.06 9.78 19.07
C LEU A 345 -8.17 9.81 17.83
N TYR A 346 -6.87 9.92 18.02
CA TYR A 346 -5.93 9.74 16.91
C TYR A 346 -4.64 9.07 17.37
N THR A 347 -3.92 8.51 16.40
CA THR A 347 -2.55 8.07 16.60
C THR A 347 -1.59 8.91 15.77
N GLU A 348 -0.38 9.10 16.27
CA GLU A 348 0.72 9.72 15.54
C GLU A 348 1.90 8.76 15.47
N ARG A 349 2.32 8.46 14.25
CA ARG A 349 3.43 7.57 13.94
C ARG A 349 4.48 8.33 13.15
N CYS A 350 5.75 8.12 13.47
CA CYS A 350 6.84 8.63 12.63
C CYS A 350 7.46 7.46 11.86
N LEU A 351 7.32 7.48 10.54
CA LEU A 351 7.77 6.40 9.64
C LEU A 351 9.23 6.57 9.17
N GLY A 352 9.96 7.51 9.76
CA GLY A 352 11.37 7.80 9.47
C GLY A 352 11.57 8.85 8.38
N SER A 353 12.84 9.13 8.06
CA SER A 353 13.22 10.14 7.06
C SER A 353 12.85 9.71 5.64
N GLY A 354 12.47 10.66 4.79
CA GLY A 354 12.31 10.42 3.35
C GLY A 354 13.60 10.52 2.54
N ASN A 355 14.72 10.91 3.15
CA ASN A 355 16.02 10.94 2.48
C ASN A 355 16.75 9.58 2.54
N ALA A 356 16.17 8.59 3.23
CA ALA A 356 16.75 7.26 3.36
C ALA A 356 16.54 6.41 2.10
N SER A 357 17.60 5.86 1.53
CA SER A 357 17.54 4.94 0.38
C SER A 357 17.17 3.50 0.76
N VAL A 358 17.28 3.17 2.05
CA VAL A 358 16.96 1.86 2.63
C VAL A 358 16.17 2.02 3.92
N PRO A 359 15.38 1.01 4.34
CA PRO A 359 14.61 1.08 5.57
C PRO A 359 15.51 1.16 6.79
N ASP A 360 15.19 2.08 7.70
CA ASP A 360 15.87 2.28 8.98
C ASP A 360 15.17 1.52 10.12
N HIS A 361 15.74 1.61 11.33
CA HIS A 361 15.15 1.01 12.52
C HIS A 361 13.79 1.60 12.88
N GLN A 362 13.56 2.87 12.56
CA GLN A 362 12.33 3.57 12.85
C GLN A 362 11.17 3.03 11.99
N TRP A 363 11.40 2.84 10.69
CA TRP A 363 10.49 2.10 9.81
C TRP A 363 10.26 0.68 10.31
N ALA A 364 11.34 -0.02 10.64
CA ALA A 364 11.27 -1.41 11.07
C ALA A 364 10.49 -1.60 12.38
N ALA A 365 10.48 -0.61 13.27
CA ALA A 365 9.69 -0.64 14.49
C ALA A 365 8.18 -0.50 14.21
N GLN A 366 7.80 0.16 13.11
CA GLN A 366 6.39 0.41 12.78
C GLN A 366 5.71 -0.74 12.01
N ARG A 367 6.48 -1.76 11.58
CA ARG A 367 5.97 -2.80 10.67
C ARG A 367 5.04 -3.81 11.36
N SER A 368 3.98 -4.18 10.65
CA SER A 368 3.10 -5.30 10.98
C SER A 368 3.62 -6.62 10.43
N HIS A 369 4.41 -6.57 9.35
CA HIS A 369 5.08 -7.74 8.75
C HIS A 369 6.52 -7.41 8.33
N PRO A 370 7.50 -8.30 8.59
CA PRO A 370 7.41 -9.41 9.53
C PRO A 370 7.15 -8.88 10.95
N ALA A 371 6.38 -9.62 11.74
CA ALA A 371 6.37 -9.43 13.19
C ALA A 371 7.81 -9.62 13.71
N GLY A 372 8.35 -8.62 14.41
CA GLY A 372 9.75 -8.62 14.87
C GLY A 372 10.08 -9.74 15.85
N VAL A 373 11.38 -10.09 15.96
CA VAL A 373 11.90 -11.15 16.84
C VAL A 373 11.87 -10.77 18.33
N ARG A 374 11.89 -9.46 18.66
CA ARG A 374 11.78 -8.92 20.04
C ARG A 374 10.40 -9.13 20.70
N ARG A 375 9.64 -10.12 20.26
CA ARG A 375 8.25 -10.36 20.67
C ARG A 375 8.15 -11.71 21.38
N THR A 376 8.99 -11.89 22.40
CA THR A 376 8.72 -12.87 23.44
C THR A 376 7.46 -12.43 24.19
N VAL A 377 6.58 -13.37 24.51
CA VAL A 377 5.21 -13.18 25.09
C VAL A 377 5.21 -12.41 26.44
N GLY A 378 6.37 -11.96 26.94
CA GLY A 378 6.53 -11.17 28.17
C GLY A 378 7.05 -9.74 28.01
N ASP A 379 7.49 -9.30 26.82
CA ASP A 379 8.11 -7.95 26.64
C ASP A 379 7.09 -6.82 26.39
N CYS A 380 5.82 -7.11 26.62
CA CYS A 380 4.74 -6.26 26.16
C CYS A 380 3.79 -5.88 27.30
N ASP A 381 3.55 -4.57 27.46
CA ASP A 381 2.65 -3.99 28.47
C ASP A 381 1.25 -4.63 28.46
N GLU A 382 0.46 -4.42 29.50
CA GLU A 382 -0.92 -4.94 29.65
C GLU A 382 -1.87 -4.58 28.50
N HIS A 383 -1.56 -3.52 27.76
CA HIS A 383 -2.33 -3.00 26.62
C HIS A 383 -1.86 -3.54 25.27
N CYS A 384 -1.02 -4.56 25.35
CA CYS A 384 -0.50 -5.29 24.21
C CYS A 384 -1.57 -6.25 23.68
N PRO A 385 -1.97 -6.18 22.40
CA PRO A 385 -2.90 -7.13 21.80
C PRO A 385 -2.30 -8.54 21.68
N TRP A 386 -1.06 -8.74 22.13
CA TRP A 386 -0.23 -9.93 22.02
C TRP A 386 -0.13 -10.75 23.31
N SER A 387 -0.75 -10.32 24.42
CA SER A 387 -0.68 -11.02 25.71
C SER A 387 -1.94 -11.87 25.96
N PRO A 388 -1.99 -13.15 25.52
CA PRO A 388 -3.14 -14.01 25.74
C PRO A 388 -3.43 -14.28 27.24
N ASN A 389 -2.44 -14.11 28.12
CA ASN A 389 -2.51 -14.57 29.52
C ASN A 389 -3.11 -13.55 30.51
N LYS A 390 -3.67 -12.43 30.04
CA LYS A 390 -4.29 -11.43 30.94
C LYS A 390 -5.76 -11.12 30.65
N TYR A 391 -6.36 -11.77 29.66
CA TYR A 391 -7.78 -11.57 29.30
C TYR A 391 -8.76 -12.42 30.13
N HIS A 392 -8.35 -12.89 31.31
CA HIS A 392 -9.31 -13.25 32.35
C HIS A 392 -9.75 -11.96 33.04
N PHE A 393 -10.65 -11.21 32.40
CA PHE A 393 -11.49 -10.30 33.16
C PHE A 393 -12.34 -11.17 34.09
N LEU A 394 -12.24 -10.90 35.40
CA LEU A 394 -12.95 -11.63 36.45
C LEU A 394 -14.46 -11.69 36.14
N PRO A 395 -15.15 -12.77 36.57
CA PRO A 395 -16.56 -13.02 36.26
C PRO A 395 -17.51 -11.92 36.72
#